data_AF-A0A4Q2DEP0-F1
#
_entry.id   AF-A0A4Q2DEP0-F1
#
_cell.length_a   1.000
_cell.length_b   1.000
_cell.length_c   1.000
_cell.angle_alpha   90.00
_cell.angle_beta   90.00
_cell.angle_gamma   90.00
#
_symmetry.space_group_name_H-M   'P 1'
#
loop_
_entity.id
_entity.type
_entity.pdbx_description
1 polymer ?
#
loop_
_entity_poly.entity_id
_entity_poly.type
_entity_poly.pdbx_seq_one_letter_code
_entity_poly.pdbx_strand_id
1 'polypeptide(L)'
;MPNRLVIVDGIDECINSGHESLVKKKYAEDQEDVQIRVLDLIHRLQSHHLPLSFLIFSRPEEWIKRHLESGLFRDVVEPVDLYEVGDHINDVKRFVRAELSRIAESFGLERVDEEWPEEEALVRKSEGHMVYAATVIRHIDDEYSDPRQLLKDIIKNASAHRPDISHSTPLSSLHELYRQIMRSCPERNRSLMMEVLGDVIASGYLWFEDSTHIAALGLFDRLSRRPPGSGVKALRPLHAVLWAGKGNKSSYIDGLFIHSSFREFLESPHLSFEFAVDADRAEARLLSTMLDRMTSITTDTIGSKLEGDGVFALYNWCELWGWGKENFLKSKTTYSDPMNKVIALDLTACIIQTYCRIPDLYFDYSPLYPLFEAGKPSEFFVESMELDGCPDTLSIAQKVTSHTQSSLDTAFTFVLQATTPLALSKDAVKYLARDCASYLDEVTLQPGWREHKVVRALGTPGPNGIDLCREIIDVLYERLEDSEKATKYNLLKHIYKVMVREKNPILESEDNPFNRIFWIDKPESESDYERDS
;
A
#
# COMPACT_ATOMS: atom_id res chain seq x y z
N MET A 1 40.08 14.70 -13.68
CA MET A 1 39.44 13.68 -12.81
C MET A 1 39.17 12.45 -13.68
N PRO A 2 39.27 11.22 -13.16
CA PRO A 2 38.90 10.04 -13.94
C PRO A 2 37.40 10.11 -14.29
N ASN A 3 37.04 9.68 -15.50
CA ASN A 3 35.63 9.54 -15.89
C ASN A 3 34.97 8.55 -14.92
N ARG A 4 33.85 8.95 -14.34
CA ARG A 4 33.05 8.08 -13.48
C ARG A 4 31.92 7.49 -14.29
N LEU A 5 31.77 6.17 -14.23
CA LEU A 5 30.63 5.48 -14.82
C LEU A 5 29.44 5.58 -13.87
N VAL A 6 28.31 6.03 -14.40
CA VAL A 6 26.99 6.02 -13.75
C VAL A 6 26.15 4.99 -14.47
N ILE A 7 25.65 3.99 -13.72
CA ILE A 7 24.76 2.97 -14.26
C ILE A 7 23.34 3.33 -13.83
N VAL A 8 22.45 3.43 -14.81
CA VAL A 8 21.01 3.61 -14.60
C VAL A 8 20.35 2.35 -15.12
N ASP A 9 19.82 1.54 -14.20
CA ASP A 9 19.19 0.25 -14.52
C ASP A 9 17.67 0.36 -14.41
N GLY A 10 16.95 -0.13 -15.42
CA GLY A 10 15.49 -0.12 -15.46
C GLY A 10 14.84 1.26 -15.60
N ILE A 11 15.24 2.09 -16.59
CA ILE A 11 14.54 3.37 -16.84
C ILE A 11 13.04 3.14 -17.11
N ASP A 12 12.68 2.09 -17.82
CA ASP A 12 11.29 1.74 -18.12
C ASP A 12 10.46 1.32 -16.88
N GLU A 13 11.11 1.09 -15.74
CA GLU A 13 10.48 0.83 -14.45
C GLU A 13 10.32 2.10 -13.60
N CYS A 14 10.85 3.24 -14.05
CA CYS A 14 10.66 4.51 -13.36
C CYS A 14 9.19 4.92 -13.43
N ILE A 15 8.55 5.00 -12.27
CA ILE A 15 7.18 5.46 -12.09
C ILE A 15 7.17 6.72 -11.21
N ASN A 16 6.12 7.52 -11.31
CA ASN A 16 5.87 8.57 -10.32
C ASN A 16 5.44 7.90 -9.01
N SER A 17 6.38 7.60 -8.11
CA SER A 17 6.03 7.09 -6.79
C SER A 17 5.30 8.20 -6.05
N GLY A 18 3.98 8.07 -5.89
CA GLY A 18 3.09 9.02 -5.21
C GLY A 18 3.39 9.25 -3.72
N HIS A 19 4.58 8.93 -3.23
CA HIS A 19 4.99 9.17 -1.85
C HIS A 19 5.41 10.62 -1.56
N GLU A 20 5.62 11.50 -2.56
CA GLU A 20 6.17 12.84 -2.33
C GLU A 20 5.27 14.04 -2.70
N SER A 21 4.01 13.88 -3.13
CA SER A 21 3.17 15.03 -3.53
C SER A 21 1.71 14.97 -3.04
N LEU A 22 1.47 15.52 -1.84
CA LEU A 22 0.17 15.83 -1.22
C LEU A 22 -0.64 16.96 -1.91
N VAL A 23 -0.54 17.12 -3.22
CA VAL A 23 -1.45 18.00 -3.96
C VAL A 23 -2.30 17.11 -4.85
N LYS A 24 -3.62 17.10 -4.60
CA LYS A 24 -4.64 16.53 -5.49
C LYS A 24 -4.21 16.70 -6.96
N LYS A 25 -3.75 15.62 -7.57
CA LYS A 25 -3.53 15.47 -9.01
C LYS A 25 -4.31 14.23 -9.38
N LYS A 26 -5.52 14.33 -9.95
CA LYS A 26 -5.74 14.59 -11.38
C LYS A 26 -4.43 14.44 -12.15
N TYR A 27 -4.32 13.33 -12.87
CA TYR A 27 -3.16 12.85 -13.62
C TYR A 27 -2.13 12.11 -12.76
N ALA A 28 -2.17 10.78 -12.84
CA ALA A 28 -0.96 10.04 -13.16
C ALA A 28 -0.22 10.86 -14.22
N GLU A 29 0.88 11.52 -13.87
CA GLU A 29 1.82 11.96 -14.90
C GLU A 29 2.16 10.67 -15.66
N ASP A 30 1.84 10.61 -16.96
CA ASP A 30 1.98 9.42 -17.79
C ASP A 30 3.37 8.84 -17.52
N GLN A 31 3.47 7.56 -17.16
CA GLN A 31 4.75 6.90 -16.84
C GLN A 31 5.84 7.24 -17.87
N GLU A 32 5.44 7.40 -19.13
CA GLU A 32 6.25 7.92 -20.23
C GLU A 32 6.95 9.26 -19.88
N ASP A 33 6.23 10.28 -19.41
CA ASP A 33 6.76 11.61 -19.08
C ASP A 33 7.83 11.57 -17.98
N VAL A 34 7.66 10.71 -16.97
CA VAL A 34 8.65 10.55 -15.89
C VAL A 34 9.95 9.98 -16.46
N GLN A 35 9.84 8.94 -17.28
CA GLN A 35 10.97 8.26 -17.90
C GLN A 35 11.71 9.20 -18.86
N ILE A 36 10.96 9.94 -19.67
CA ILE A 36 11.51 10.98 -20.54
C ILE A 36 12.20 12.07 -19.72
N ARG A 37 11.63 12.49 -18.58
CA ARG A 37 12.25 13.48 -17.69
C ARG A 37 13.57 13.00 -17.11
N VAL A 38 13.68 11.73 -16.72
CA VAL A 38 14.95 11.14 -16.26
C VAL A 38 16.00 11.19 -17.37
N LEU A 39 15.63 10.80 -18.59
CA LEU A 39 16.53 10.89 -19.76
C LEU A 39 16.98 12.34 -20.00
N ASP A 40 16.06 13.30 -19.96
CA ASP A 40 16.37 14.72 -20.13
C ASP A 40 17.31 15.26 -19.06
N LEU A 41 17.18 14.81 -17.81
CA LEU A 41 18.11 15.14 -16.73
C LEU A 41 19.51 14.58 -17.01
N ILE A 42 19.61 13.34 -17.49
CA ILE A 42 20.89 12.73 -17.89
C ILE A 42 21.52 13.53 -19.03
N HIS A 43 20.76 13.89 -20.06
CA HIS A 43 21.25 14.71 -21.16
C HIS A 43 21.70 16.10 -20.70
N ARG A 44 20.96 16.73 -19.77
CA ARG A 44 21.40 18.00 -19.15
C ARG A 44 22.71 17.83 -18.41
N LEU A 45 22.91 16.75 -17.66
CA LEU A 45 24.18 16.50 -16.96
C LEU A 45 25.33 16.29 -17.96
N GLN A 46 25.07 15.56 -19.05
CA GLN A 46 26.04 15.34 -20.13
C GLN A 46 26.45 16.67 -20.79
N SER A 47 25.50 17.57 -21.04
CA SER A 47 25.77 18.85 -21.71
C SER A 47 26.62 19.82 -20.88
N HIS A 48 26.74 19.60 -19.56
CA HIS A 48 27.64 20.36 -18.69
C HIS A 48 29.10 19.87 -18.72
N HIS A 49 29.42 18.87 -19.56
CA HIS A 49 30.77 18.35 -19.78
C HIS A 49 31.43 17.87 -18.47
N LEU A 50 30.60 17.33 -17.57
CA LEU A 50 31.07 16.66 -16.36
C LEU A 50 31.84 15.39 -16.75
N PRO A 51 32.82 14.93 -15.95
CA PRO A 51 33.56 13.70 -16.20
C PRO A 51 32.72 12.45 -15.85
N LEU A 52 31.53 12.35 -16.44
CA LEU A 52 30.56 11.28 -16.25
C LEU A 52 30.33 10.54 -17.58
N SER A 53 30.24 9.22 -17.51
CA SER A 53 29.75 8.37 -18.58
C SER A 53 28.52 7.64 -18.06
N PHE A 54 27.46 7.59 -18.87
CA PHE A 54 26.21 6.93 -18.47
C PHE A 54 26.06 5.63 -19.24
N LEU A 55 25.71 4.57 -18.54
CA LEU A 55 25.22 3.32 -19.10
C LEU A 55 23.77 3.17 -18.66
N ILE A 56 22.86 3.10 -19.62
CA ILE A 56 21.42 3.10 -19.41
C ILE A 56 20.89 1.73 -19.86
N PHE A 57 20.20 1.04 -18.96
CA PHE A 57 19.48 -0.18 -19.28
C PHE A 57 17.98 0.10 -19.25
N SER A 58 17.27 -0.39 -20.27
CA SER A 58 15.84 -0.21 -20.43
C SER A 58 15.28 -1.29 -21.35
N ARG A 59 14.02 -1.68 -21.16
CA ARG A 59 13.23 -2.33 -22.23
C ARG A 59 13.08 -1.37 -23.42
N PRO A 60 12.89 -1.89 -24.65
CA PRO A 60 12.76 -1.08 -25.85
C PRO A 60 11.34 -0.47 -25.98
N GLU A 61 10.88 0.19 -24.90
CA GLU A 61 9.61 0.90 -24.91
C GLU A 61 9.62 1.97 -25.98
N GLU A 62 8.52 2.06 -26.72
CA GLU A 62 8.49 2.81 -27.97
C GLU A 62 8.74 4.31 -27.75
N TRP A 63 8.25 4.90 -26.65
CA TRP A 63 8.51 6.31 -26.32
C TRP A 63 9.97 6.55 -25.89
N ILE A 64 10.57 5.64 -25.14
CA ILE A 64 12.00 5.70 -24.75
C ILE A 64 12.86 5.66 -26.00
N LYS A 65 12.60 4.69 -26.89
CA LYS A 65 13.33 4.52 -28.14
C LYS A 65 13.22 5.79 -29.00
N ARG A 66 12.01 6.29 -29.22
CA ARG A 66 11.79 7.53 -29.98
C ARG A 66 12.54 8.73 -29.38
N HIS A 67 12.59 8.83 -28.05
CA HIS A 67 13.26 9.94 -27.38
C HIS A 67 14.79 9.86 -27.49
N LEU A 68 15.37 8.67 -27.33
CA LEU A 68 16.80 8.43 -27.51
C LEU A 68 17.25 8.61 -28.97
N GLU A 69 16.36 8.35 -29.92
CA GLU A 69 16.59 8.59 -31.36
C GLU A 69 16.34 10.07 -31.76
N SER A 70 15.82 10.89 -30.85
CA SER A 70 15.55 12.32 -31.11
C SER A 70 16.85 13.14 -31.25
N GLY A 71 16.74 14.31 -31.88
CA GLY A 71 17.91 15.13 -32.23
C GLY A 71 18.80 15.57 -31.05
N LEU A 72 18.31 15.57 -29.82
CA LEU A 72 19.10 15.90 -28.63
C LEU A 72 20.04 14.75 -28.22
N PHE A 73 19.59 13.49 -28.36
CA PHE A 73 20.32 12.31 -27.91
C PHE A 73 21.10 11.61 -29.02
N ARG A 74 20.68 11.80 -30.28
CA ARG A 74 21.21 11.08 -31.45
C ARG A 74 22.73 11.12 -31.58
N ASP A 75 23.36 12.24 -31.22
CA ASP A 75 24.81 12.44 -31.38
C ASP A 75 25.62 12.07 -30.13
N VAL A 76 24.95 11.72 -29.02
CA VAL A 76 25.58 11.48 -27.70
C VAL A 76 25.24 10.12 -27.09
N VAL A 77 24.32 9.36 -27.70
CA VAL A 77 23.90 8.03 -27.26
C VAL A 77 24.27 6.98 -28.30
N GLU A 78 24.80 5.86 -27.83
CA GLU A 78 25.01 4.65 -28.63
C GLU A 78 24.03 3.57 -28.14
N PRO A 79 22.93 3.30 -28.87
CA PRO A 79 22.00 2.23 -28.50
C PRO A 79 22.60 0.87 -28.83
N VAL A 80 22.52 -0.06 -27.88
CA VAL A 80 22.96 -1.45 -28.03
C VAL A 80 21.80 -2.37 -27.70
N ASP A 81 21.37 -3.17 -28.67
CA ASP A 81 20.40 -4.24 -28.43
C ASP A 81 21.14 -5.48 -27.88
N LEU A 82 20.98 -5.73 -26.58
CA LEU A 82 21.62 -6.86 -25.91
C LEU A 82 21.08 -8.21 -26.40
N TYR A 83 19.87 -8.27 -26.94
CA TYR A 83 19.28 -9.48 -27.47
C TYR A 83 19.89 -9.82 -28.85
N GLU A 84 20.12 -8.81 -29.70
CA GLU A 84 20.76 -9.00 -31.01
C GLU A 84 22.27 -9.28 -30.91
N VAL A 85 22.97 -8.65 -29.95
CA VAL A 85 24.43 -8.76 -29.83
C VAL A 85 24.86 -10.05 -29.09
N GLY A 86 24.01 -10.59 -28.22
CA GLY A 86 24.31 -11.78 -27.41
C GLY A 86 24.02 -13.11 -28.10
N ASP A 87 24.81 -14.15 -27.78
CA ASP A 87 24.52 -15.54 -28.13
C ASP A 87 23.57 -16.16 -27.09
N HIS A 88 22.36 -15.58 -27.03
CA HIS A 88 21.35 -15.88 -26.01
C HIS A 88 21.00 -17.37 -25.93
N ILE A 89 20.98 -18.08 -27.06
CA ILE A 89 20.73 -19.53 -27.09
C ILE A 89 21.86 -20.30 -26.39
N ASN A 90 23.11 -19.98 -26.70
CA ASN A 90 24.26 -20.66 -26.10
C ASN A 90 24.43 -20.30 -24.62
N ASP A 91 24.13 -19.06 -24.24
CA ASP A 91 24.11 -18.63 -22.84
C ASP A 91 23.06 -19.40 -22.04
N VAL A 92 21.83 -19.53 -22.57
CA VAL A 92 20.81 -20.39 -21.97
C VAL A 92 21.26 -21.85 -21.93
N LYS A 93 21.88 -22.38 -23.01
CA LYS A 93 22.39 -23.76 -23.03
C LYS A 93 23.44 -24.01 -21.95
N ARG A 94 24.39 -23.10 -21.78
CA ARG A 94 25.41 -23.15 -20.73
C ARG A 94 24.79 -23.11 -19.34
N PHE A 95 23.84 -22.20 -19.13
CA PHE A 95 23.10 -22.08 -17.87
C PHE A 95 22.32 -23.37 -17.55
N VAL A 96 21.49 -23.85 -18.48
CA VAL A 96 20.67 -25.05 -18.30
C VAL A 96 21.55 -26.26 -17.98
N ARG A 97 22.63 -26.47 -18.73
CA ARG A 97 23.53 -27.61 -18.48
C ARG A 97 24.17 -27.53 -17.10
N ALA A 98 24.67 -26.36 -16.71
CA ALA A 98 25.26 -26.17 -15.39
C ALA A 98 24.26 -26.45 -14.27
N GLU A 99 23.03 -25.94 -14.39
CA GLU A 99 21.99 -26.14 -13.37
C GLU A 99 21.44 -27.57 -13.33
N LEU A 100 21.26 -28.23 -14.48
CA LEU A 100 20.88 -29.65 -14.51
C LEU A 100 21.97 -30.53 -13.89
N SER A 101 23.24 -30.18 -14.09
CA SER A 101 24.37 -30.86 -13.42
C SER A 101 24.31 -30.67 -11.91
N ARG A 102 24.08 -29.43 -11.45
CA ARG A 102 23.92 -29.11 -10.03
C ARG A 102 22.76 -29.88 -9.39
N ILE A 103 21.62 -29.97 -10.08
CA ILE A 103 20.45 -30.73 -9.60
C ILE A 103 20.76 -32.24 -9.58
N ALA A 104 21.40 -32.78 -10.62
CA ALA A 104 21.79 -34.19 -10.63
C ALA A 104 22.69 -34.53 -9.43
N GLU A 105 23.68 -33.69 -9.13
CA GLU A 105 24.56 -33.82 -7.96
C GLU A 105 23.78 -33.75 -6.64
N SER A 106 22.85 -32.81 -6.48
CA SER A 106 22.10 -32.65 -5.22
C SER A 106 21.13 -33.79 -4.94
N PHE A 107 20.60 -34.44 -5.99
CA PHE A 107 19.69 -35.59 -5.88
C PHE A 107 20.41 -36.95 -5.98
N GLY A 108 21.74 -36.97 -6.13
CA GLY A 108 22.54 -38.19 -6.19
C GLY A 108 22.32 -39.02 -7.47
N LEU A 109 22.04 -38.35 -8.59
CA LEU A 109 21.85 -38.97 -9.90
C LEU A 109 23.22 -39.16 -10.63
N GLU A 110 23.41 -40.25 -11.39
CA GLU A 110 24.70 -40.58 -12.05
C GLU A 110 24.82 -40.06 -13.52
N ARG A 111 25.84 -39.21 -13.79
CA ARG A 111 26.35 -38.67 -15.11
C ARG A 111 25.39 -37.92 -16.08
N VAL A 112 25.44 -36.58 -16.04
CA VAL A 112 24.73 -35.56 -16.87
C VAL A 112 24.41 -35.92 -18.34
N ASP A 113 25.34 -36.47 -19.12
CA ASP A 113 25.19 -36.60 -20.58
C ASP A 113 24.21 -37.72 -21.02
N GLU A 114 23.84 -38.66 -20.13
CA GLU A 114 22.77 -39.66 -20.36
C GLU A 114 21.50 -39.38 -19.53
N GLU A 115 21.52 -38.37 -18.66
CA GLU A 115 20.51 -38.20 -17.60
C GLU A 115 19.33 -37.31 -17.95
N TRP A 116 19.50 -36.35 -18.86
CA TRP A 116 18.50 -35.33 -19.17
C TRP A 116 18.14 -35.31 -20.67
N PRO A 117 17.37 -36.30 -21.16
CA PRO A 117 16.92 -36.35 -22.56
C PRO A 117 16.22 -35.06 -23.04
N GLU A 118 15.64 -34.33 -22.10
CA GLU A 118 14.89 -33.09 -22.33
C GLU A 118 15.76 -31.81 -22.36
N GLU A 119 17.08 -31.84 -22.12
CA GLU A 119 17.95 -30.65 -22.10
C GLU A 119 17.81 -29.80 -23.37
N GLU A 120 18.00 -30.41 -24.54
CA GLU A 120 17.94 -29.69 -25.82
C GLU A 120 16.52 -29.19 -26.12
N ALA A 121 15.50 -29.90 -25.64
CA ALA A 121 14.11 -29.47 -25.77
C ALA A 121 13.81 -28.25 -24.90
N LEU A 122 14.37 -28.18 -23.69
CA LEU A 122 14.28 -27.02 -22.80
C LEU A 122 14.99 -25.81 -23.41
N VAL A 123 16.24 -25.97 -23.87
CA VAL A 123 17.00 -24.89 -24.52
C VAL A 123 16.22 -24.34 -25.71
N ARG A 124 15.71 -25.20 -26.59
CA ARG A 124 14.91 -24.77 -27.74
C ARG A 124 13.61 -24.07 -27.33
N LYS A 125 12.89 -24.56 -26.32
CA LYS A 125 11.64 -23.95 -25.84
C LYS A 125 11.84 -22.61 -25.13
N SER A 126 13.02 -22.37 -24.58
CA SER A 126 13.34 -21.08 -23.97
C SER A 126 13.34 -19.94 -24.99
N GLU A 127 13.55 -20.26 -26.27
CA GLU A 127 13.72 -19.28 -27.35
C GLU A 127 14.79 -18.22 -27.03
N GLY A 128 15.75 -18.53 -26.14
CA GLY A 128 16.78 -17.59 -25.68
C GLY A 128 16.43 -16.82 -24.41
N HIS A 129 15.21 -16.93 -23.91
CA HIS A 129 14.76 -16.23 -22.72
C HIS A 129 15.28 -16.90 -21.44
N MET A 130 16.26 -16.27 -20.80
CA MET A 130 16.83 -16.74 -19.53
C MET A 130 15.76 -16.90 -18.44
N VAL A 131 14.75 -16.02 -18.39
CA VAL A 131 13.65 -16.10 -17.41
C VAL A 131 12.84 -17.39 -17.57
N TYR A 132 12.64 -17.88 -18.80
CA TYR A 132 11.95 -19.15 -19.05
C TYR A 132 12.80 -20.31 -18.51
N ALA A 133 14.07 -20.39 -18.94
CA ALA A 133 14.98 -21.45 -18.55
C ALA A 133 15.16 -21.50 -17.02
N ALA A 134 15.42 -20.36 -16.38
CA ALA A 134 15.58 -20.26 -14.94
C ALA A 134 14.30 -20.64 -14.18
N THR A 135 13.12 -20.32 -14.71
CA THR A 135 11.85 -20.72 -14.08
C THR A 135 11.61 -22.23 -14.18
N VAL A 136 11.94 -22.86 -15.31
CA VAL A 136 11.89 -24.33 -15.42
C VAL A 136 12.87 -24.98 -14.44
N ILE A 137 14.12 -24.50 -14.40
CA ILE A 137 15.14 -25.01 -13.46
C ILE A 137 14.66 -24.90 -12.02
N ARG A 138 14.11 -23.75 -11.61
CA ARG A 138 13.56 -23.60 -10.25
C ARG A 138 12.40 -24.53 -9.97
N HIS A 139 11.53 -24.79 -10.95
CA HIS A 139 10.39 -25.70 -10.80
C HIS A 139 10.81 -27.15 -10.59
N ILE A 140 11.86 -27.60 -11.28
CA ILE A 140 12.33 -28.98 -11.16
C ILE A 140 13.23 -29.18 -9.93
N ASP A 141 13.85 -28.12 -9.41
CA ASP A 141 14.67 -28.14 -8.19
C ASP A 141 13.81 -28.19 -6.90
N ASP A 142 12.90 -29.17 -6.85
CA ASP A 142 11.99 -29.48 -5.74
C ASP A 142 12.42 -30.75 -5.01
N GLU A 143 12.81 -30.62 -3.74
CA GLU A 143 13.30 -31.73 -2.89
C GLU A 143 12.27 -32.86 -2.68
N TYR A 144 11.00 -32.60 -3.01
CA TYR A 144 9.89 -33.52 -2.74
C TYR A 144 9.35 -34.22 -4.00
N SER A 145 9.91 -33.92 -5.16
CA SER A 145 9.46 -34.44 -6.46
C SER A 145 10.64 -35.00 -7.26
N ASP A 146 10.33 -35.84 -8.25
CA ASP A 146 11.36 -36.31 -9.20
C ASP A 146 11.62 -35.21 -10.25
N PRO A 147 12.82 -34.59 -10.25
CA PRO A 147 13.11 -33.47 -11.14
C PRO A 147 13.07 -33.87 -12.63
N ARG A 148 13.35 -35.13 -12.96
CA ARG A 148 13.27 -35.64 -14.35
C ARG A 148 11.83 -35.75 -14.82
N GLN A 149 10.95 -36.24 -13.95
CA GLN A 149 9.53 -36.36 -14.26
C GLN A 149 8.90 -34.96 -14.42
N LEU A 150 9.24 -34.00 -13.55
CA LEU A 150 8.77 -32.62 -13.68
C LEU A 150 9.23 -31.95 -14.99
N LEU A 151 10.51 -32.10 -15.36
CA LEU A 151 11.02 -31.56 -16.61
C LEU A 151 10.26 -32.15 -17.81
N LYS A 152 10.11 -33.47 -17.83
CA LYS A 152 9.39 -34.19 -18.87
C LYS A 152 7.94 -33.73 -19.01
N ASP A 153 7.27 -33.47 -17.89
CA ASP A 153 5.88 -33.00 -17.89
C ASP A 153 5.76 -31.57 -18.46
N ILE A 154 6.65 -30.66 -18.09
CA ILE A 154 6.71 -29.31 -18.70
C ILE A 154 6.88 -29.41 -20.22
N ILE A 155 7.85 -30.21 -20.67
CA ILE A 155 8.18 -30.31 -22.10
C ILE A 155 7.02 -30.91 -22.90
N LYS A 156 6.33 -31.93 -22.36
CA LYS A 156 5.20 -32.60 -23.02
C LYS A 156 3.92 -31.74 -23.05
N ASN A 157 3.57 -31.11 -21.93
CA ASN A 157 2.30 -30.40 -21.80
C ASN A 157 2.25 -29.10 -22.60
N ALA A 158 3.41 -28.52 -22.91
CA ALA A 158 3.51 -27.29 -23.69
C ALA A 158 3.04 -27.42 -25.16
N SER A 159 2.74 -28.62 -25.67
CA SER A 159 2.23 -28.81 -27.04
C SER A 159 0.71 -28.95 -27.13
N ALA A 160 0.01 -29.17 -26.01
CA ALA A 160 -1.40 -29.57 -26.03
C ALA A 160 -2.38 -28.39 -25.94
N HIS A 161 -1.95 -27.21 -25.49
CA HIS A 161 -2.83 -26.08 -25.17
C HIS A 161 -2.30 -24.77 -25.76
N ARG A 162 -2.19 -24.67 -27.08
CA ARG A 162 -2.23 -23.37 -27.75
C ARG A 162 -3.71 -23.06 -28.02
N PRO A 163 -4.39 -22.22 -27.21
CA PRO A 163 -5.56 -21.54 -27.72
C PRO A 163 -5.11 -20.75 -28.95
N ASP A 164 -5.94 -20.72 -29.97
CA ASP A 164 -5.74 -19.99 -31.21
C ASP A 164 -5.78 -18.48 -30.90
N ILE A 165 -4.69 -17.94 -30.34
CA ILE A 165 -4.58 -16.53 -29.94
C ILE A 165 -3.91 -15.79 -31.10
N SER A 166 -4.70 -14.94 -31.76
CA SER A 166 -4.32 -13.97 -32.80
C SER A 166 -3.30 -12.90 -32.37
N HIS A 167 -2.69 -13.05 -31.20
CA HIS A 167 -1.77 -12.11 -30.56
C HIS A 167 -0.66 -12.89 -29.87
N SER A 168 0.32 -13.38 -30.64
CA SER A 168 1.55 -13.94 -30.09
C SER A 168 2.33 -12.83 -29.37
N THR A 169 2.18 -12.73 -28.05
CA THR A 169 3.04 -11.85 -27.27
C THR A 169 4.46 -12.44 -27.20
N PRO A 170 5.51 -11.60 -27.07
CA PRO A 170 6.90 -12.05 -26.96
C PRO A 170 7.16 -13.07 -25.84
N LEU A 171 6.27 -13.16 -24.84
CA LEU A 171 6.38 -14.06 -23.68
C LEU A 171 5.34 -15.19 -23.67
N SER A 172 4.71 -15.51 -24.80
CA SER A 172 3.66 -16.54 -24.87
C SER A 172 4.11 -17.91 -24.31
N SER A 173 5.34 -18.33 -24.59
CA SER A 173 5.96 -19.55 -24.04
C SER A 173 6.08 -19.48 -22.52
N LEU A 174 6.44 -18.31 -21.96
CA LEU A 174 6.54 -18.08 -20.52
C LEU A 174 5.17 -18.11 -19.83
N HIS A 175 4.15 -17.49 -20.41
CA HIS A 175 2.79 -17.53 -19.86
C HIS A 175 2.23 -18.96 -19.82
N GLU A 176 2.51 -19.78 -20.83
CA GLU A 176 2.13 -21.20 -20.79
C GLU A 176 2.90 -21.97 -19.71
N LEU A 177 4.19 -21.67 -19.51
CA LEU A 177 4.96 -22.23 -18.38
C LEU A 177 4.32 -21.85 -17.04
N TYR A 178 3.92 -20.59 -16.85
CA TYR A 178 3.21 -20.17 -15.63
C TYR A 178 1.91 -20.92 -15.42
N ARG A 179 1.09 -21.12 -16.46
CA ARG A 179 -0.11 -21.96 -16.35
C ARG A 179 0.21 -23.39 -15.95
N GLN A 180 1.27 -23.99 -16.48
CA GLN A 180 1.68 -25.34 -16.09
C GLN A 180 2.10 -25.41 -14.63
N ILE A 181 2.86 -24.43 -14.14
CA ILE A 181 3.25 -24.33 -12.72
C ILE A 181 2.00 -24.18 -11.84
N MET A 182 1.06 -23.33 -12.23
CA MET A 182 -0.22 -23.17 -11.50
C MET A 182 -1.05 -24.46 -11.49
N ARG A 183 -1.05 -25.22 -12.59
CA ARG A 183 -1.74 -26.51 -12.70
C ARG A 183 -1.06 -27.62 -11.88
N SER A 184 0.22 -27.48 -11.55
CA SER A 184 0.94 -28.42 -10.68
C SER A 184 0.35 -28.43 -9.26
N CYS A 185 -0.29 -27.34 -8.83
CA CYS A 185 -1.05 -27.31 -7.59
C CYS A 185 -2.26 -28.27 -7.68
N PRO A 186 -2.44 -29.18 -6.69
CA PRO A 186 -3.59 -30.09 -6.66
C PRO A 186 -4.92 -29.33 -6.73
N GLU A 187 -5.86 -29.81 -7.55
CA GLU A 187 -7.13 -29.13 -7.81
C GLU A 187 -7.89 -28.74 -6.52
N ARG A 188 -7.92 -29.64 -5.54
CA ARG A 188 -8.53 -29.41 -4.21
C ARG A 188 -7.95 -28.20 -3.44
N ASN A 189 -6.72 -27.80 -3.76
CA ASN A 189 -6.01 -26.70 -3.10
C ASN A 189 -5.99 -25.41 -3.95
N ARG A 190 -6.40 -25.46 -5.22
CA ARG A 190 -6.28 -24.31 -6.14
C ARG A 190 -7.11 -23.11 -5.69
N SER A 191 -8.32 -23.33 -5.18
CA SER A 191 -9.17 -22.23 -4.67
C SER A 191 -8.46 -21.46 -3.56
N LEU A 192 -7.85 -22.18 -2.60
CA LEU A 192 -7.11 -21.55 -1.50
C LEU A 192 -5.84 -20.86 -2.01
N MET A 193 -5.10 -21.48 -2.94
CA MET A 193 -3.93 -20.88 -3.57
C MET A 193 -4.29 -19.55 -4.25
N MET A 194 -5.37 -19.50 -5.02
CA MET A 194 -5.84 -18.29 -5.69
C MET A 194 -6.30 -17.22 -4.70
N GLU A 195 -6.98 -17.61 -3.62
CA GLU A 195 -7.40 -16.69 -2.56
C GLU A 195 -6.18 -16.03 -1.89
N VAL A 196 -5.17 -16.84 -1.53
CA VAL A 196 -3.93 -16.37 -0.91
C VAL A 196 -3.13 -15.48 -1.86
N LEU A 197 -3.01 -15.83 -3.14
CA LEU A 197 -2.38 -14.96 -4.15
C LEU A 197 -3.09 -13.61 -4.25
N GLY A 198 -4.42 -13.61 -4.18
CA GLY A 198 -5.21 -12.39 -4.11
C GLY A 198 -4.88 -11.54 -2.88
N ASP A 199 -4.74 -12.16 -1.70
CA ASP A 199 -4.35 -11.42 -0.48
C ASP A 199 -2.95 -10.80 -0.60
N VAL A 200 -2.00 -11.52 -1.23
CA VAL A 200 -0.64 -10.99 -1.49
C VAL A 200 -0.70 -9.79 -2.44
N ILE A 201 -1.44 -9.88 -3.54
CA ILE A 201 -1.55 -8.79 -4.52
C ILE A 201 -2.25 -7.57 -3.90
N ALA A 202 -3.36 -7.80 -3.20
CA ALA A 202 -4.16 -6.77 -2.55
C ALA A 202 -3.46 -6.06 -1.39
N SER A 203 -2.33 -6.60 -0.90
CA SER A 203 -1.61 -6.05 0.25
C SER A 203 -0.31 -5.33 -0.09
N GLY A 204 0.04 -5.21 -1.37
CA GLY A 204 1.34 -4.64 -1.79
C GLY A 204 1.60 -3.17 -1.43
N TYR A 205 0.59 -2.45 -0.94
CA TYR A 205 0.68 -1.08 -0.43
C TYR A 205 0.27 -0.95 1.04
N LEU A 206 -0.02 -2.06 1.70
CA LEU A 206 -0.48 -2.09 3.09
C LEU A 206 0.70 -2.17 4.06
N TRP A 207 0.53 -1.56 5.23
CA TRP A 207 1.53 -1.57 6.28
C TRP A 207 1.51 -2.86 7.11
N PHE A 208 2.70 -3.40 7.40
CA PHE A 208 2.90 -4.57 8.26
C PHE A 208 3.88 -4.25 9.39
N GLU A 209 3.56 -4.74 10.60
CA GLU A 209 4.51 -4.72 11.73
C GLU A 209 5.69 -5.68 11.47
N ASP A 210 5.40 -6.86 10.91
CA ASP A 210 6.37 -7.81 10.41
C ASP A 210 6.00 -8.16 8.97
N SER A 211 6.73 -7.57 8.03
CA SER A 211 6.54 -7.75 6.59
C SER A 211 7.18 -9.02 6.04
N THR A 212 7.72 -9.91 6.88
CA THR A 212 8.19 -11.21 6.40
C THR A 212 7.01 -12.01 5.83
N HIS A 213 7.22 -12.68 4.70
CA HIS A 213 6.11 -13.39 4.04
C HIS A 213 5.46 -14.44 4.95
N ILE A 214 6.20 -15.08 5.86
CA ILE A 214 5.65 -16.05 6.82
C ILE A 214 4.69 -15.37 7.80
N ALA A 215 5.10 -14.23 8.37
CA ALA A 215 4.27 -13.47 9.30
C ALA A 215 3.03 -12.90 8.61
N ALA A 216 3.20 -12.29 7.43
CA ALA A 216 2.12 -11.73 6.63
C ALA A 216 1.10 -12.81 6.19
N LEU A 217 1.55 -13.95 5.65
CA LEU A 217 0.65 -15.05 5.28
C LEU A 217 -0.05 -15.64 6.51
N GLY A 218 0.64 -15.74 7.65
CA GLY A 218 0.03 -16.16 8.92
C GLY A 218 -1.01 -15.16 9.44
N LEU A 219 -0.83 -13.87 9.13
CA LEU A 219 -1.79 -12.82 9.44
C LEU A 219 -3.04 -12.95 8.57
N PHE A 220 -2.89 -13.15 7.26
CA PHE A 220 -4.03 -13.41 6.37
C PHE A 220 -4.78 -14.68 6.75
N ASP A 221 -4.07 -15.75 7.15
CA ASP A 221 -4.72 -16.95 7.66
C ASP A 221 -5.62 -16.63 8.87
N ARG A 222 -5.18 -15.77 9.81
CA ARG A 222 -6.02 -15.37 10.95
C ARG A 222 -7.21 -14.51 10.53
N LEU A 223 -7.00 -13.48 9.70
CA LEU A 223 -8.07 -12.60 9.22
C LEU A 223 -9.15 -13.38 8.46
N SER A 224 -8.74 -14.27 7.57
CA SER A 224 -9.65 -15.12 6.79
C SER A 224 -10.11 -16.37 7.56
N ARG A 225 -9.76 -16.52 8.84
CA ARG A 225 -10.10 -17.68 9.69
C ARG A 225 -9.67 -19.03 9.12
N ARG A 226 -8.57 -19.05 8.36
CA ARG A 226 -7.94 -20.26 7.84
C ARG A 226 -7.10 -20.91 8.94
N PRO A 227 -6.89 -22.24 8.88
CA PRO A 227 -5.97 -22.92 9.80
C PRO A 227 -4.55 -22.31 9.71
N PRO A 228 -3.80 -22.20 10.82
CA PRO A 228 -2.45 -21.63 10.80
C PRO A 228 -1.51 -22.32 9.79
N GLY A 229 -0.84 -21.51 8.98
CA GLY A 229 0.13 -21.97 7.97
C GLY A 229 -0.51 -22.50 6.70
N SER A 230 -1.81 -22.24 6.49
CA SER A 230 -2.52 -22.61 5.26
C SER A 230 -2.02 -21.81 4.07
N GLY A 231 -1.79 -20.50 4.22
CA GLY A 231 -1.26 -19.64 3.16
C GLY A 231 0.10 -20.11 2.64
N VAL A 232 1.05 -20.36 3.55
CA VAL A 232 2.38 -20.88 3.20
C VAL A 232 2.29 -22.23 2.47
N LYS A 233 1.44 -23.14 2.96
CA LYS A 233 1.23 -24.45 2.32
C LYS A 233 0.58 -24.33 0.94
N ALA A 234 -0.33 -23.38 0.78
CA ALA A 234 -1.04 -23.16 -0.48
C ALA A 234 -0.13 -22.60 -1.58
N LEU A 235 0.84 -21.76 -1.20
CA LEU A 235 1.80 -21.16 -2.15
C LEU A 235 3.04 -22.01 -2.42
N ARG A 236 3.34 -23.01 -1.57
CA ARG A 236 4.52 -23.88 -1.72
C ARG A 236 4.69 -24.53 -3.12
N PRO A 237 3.63 -24.99 -3.82
CA PRO A 237 3.77 -25.50 -5.19
C PRO A 237 4.31 -24.46 -6.20
N LEU A 238 4.25 -23.18 -5.86
CA LEU A 238 4.66 -22.06 -6.71
C LEU A 238 6.10 -21.57 -6.42
N HIS A 239 6.93 -22.37 -5.73
CA HIS A 239 8.32 -22.03 -5.40
C HIS A 239 9.20 -21.63 -6.61
N ALA A 240 8.79 -22.02 -7.83
CA ALA A 240 9.47 -21.66 -9.08
C ALA A 240 9.34 -20.16 -9.44
N VAL A 241 8.28 -19.52 -8.94
CA VAL A 241 7.84 -18.16 -9.27
C VAL A 241 7.65 -17.27 -8.04
N LEU A 242 7.60 -17.86 -6.84
CA LEU A 242 7.53 -17.17 -5.55
C LEU A 242 8.69 -17.58 -4.64
N TRP A 243 9.16 -16.65 -3.81
CA TRP A 243 10.12 -16.92 -2.75
C TRP A 243 9.54 -17.69 -1.54
N ALA A 244 8.27 -18.10 -1.60
CA ALA A 244 7.66 -19.00 -0.62
C ALA A 244 7.87 -20.47 -1.03
N GLY A 245 8.78 -21.19 -0.36
CA GLY A 245 8.82 -22.66 -0.52
C GLY A 245 10.15 -23.40 -0.40
N LYS A 246 11.28 -22.74 -0.21
CA LYS A 246 12.58 -23.39 0.09
C LYS A 246 13.19 -22.66 1.28
N GLY A 247 14.01 -23.33 2.11
CA GLY A 247 14.57 -22.85 3.39
C GLY A 247 15.43 -21.57 3.35
N ASN A 248 15.10 -20.62 2.50
CA ASN A 248 15.68 -19.31 2.39
C ASN A 248 15.20 -18.40 3.53
N LYS A 249 16.11 -17.50 3.90
CA LYS A 249 15.87 -16.33 4.75
C LYS A 249 14.52 -15.72 4.39
N SER A 250 13.70 -15.37 5.39
CA SER A 250 12.36 -14.87 5.14
C SER A 250 12.40 -13.61 4.25
N SER A 251 12.02 -13.76 2.98
CA SER A 251 11.79 -12.61 2.11
C SER A 251 10.62 -11.78 2.63
N TYR A 252 10.62 -10.49 2.31
CA TYR A 252 9.48 -9.61 2.53
C TYR A 252 8.31 -9.98 1.62
N ILE A 253 7.09 -9.71 2.07
CA ILE A 253 5.85 -10.01 1.34
C ILE A 253 5.78 -9.25 0.01
N ASP A 254 6.24 -8.01 -0.04
CA ASP A 254 6.27 -7.19 -1.26
C ASP A 254 7.26 -7.72 -2.31
N GLY A 255 8.30 -8.41 -1.84
CA GLY A 255 9.30 -9.09 -2.67
C GLY A 255 8.99 -10.57 -2.90
N LEU A 256 7.75 -11.02 -2.72
CA LEU A 256 7.43 -12.45 -2.80
C LEU A 256 7.56 -12.99 -4.22
N PHE A 257 7.24 -12.19 -5.24
CA PHE A 257 7.34 -12.57 -6.64
C PHE A 257 8.81 -12.58 -7.09
N ILE A 258 9.27 -13.69 -7.67
CA ILE A 258 10.65 -13.79 -8.17
C ILE A 258 10.87 -12.88 -9.38
N HIS A 259 9.82 -12.68 -10.18
CA HIS A 259 9.85 -11.82 -11.36
C HIS A 259 8.50 -11.12 -11.55
N SER A 260 8.52 -9.84 -11.94
CA SER A 260 7.32 -9.00 -12.14
C SER A 260 6.34 -9.61 -13.14
N SER A 261 6.84 -10.22 -14.22
CA SER A 261 5.99 -10.86 -15.25
C SER A 261 5.04 -11.94 -14.73
N PHE A 262 5.33 -12.57 -13.58
CA PHE A 262 4.38 -13.52 -12.99
C PHE A 262 3.19 -12.81 -12.33
N ARG A 263 3.43 -11.67 -11.66
CA ARG A 263 2.36 -10.81 -11.13
C ARG A 263 1.51 -10.25 -12.28
N GLU A 264 2.14 -9.69 -13.31
CA GLU A 264 1.46 -9.18 -14.51
C GLU A 264 0.60 -10.27 -15.18
N PHE A 265 1.12 -11.50 -15.26
CA PHE A 265 0.38 -12.66 -15.76
C PHE A 265 -0.88 -12.93 -14.94
N LEU A 266 -0.79 -12.94 -13.60
CA LEU A 266 -1.93 -13.17 -12.71
C LEU A 266 -2.98 -12.07 -12.83
N GLU A 267 -2.57 -10.81 -12.96
CA GLU A 267 -3.44 -9.64 -13.09
C GLU A 267 -4.04 -9.48 -14.50
N SER A 268 -3.61 -10.30 -15.47
CA SER A 268 -4.05 -10.23 -16.88
C SER A 268 -4.95 -11.40 -17.28
N PRO A 269 -6.29 -11.25 -17.31
CA PRO A 269 -7.21 -12.38 -17.55
C PRO A 269 -7.03 -13.10 -18.88
N HIS A 270 -6.59 -12.37 -19.91
CA HIS A 270 -6.33 -12.92 -21.25
C HIS A 270 -5.05 -13.77 -21.33
N LEU A 271 -4.15 -13.65 -20.34
CA LEU A 271 -2.91 -14.43 -20.26
C LEU A 271 -3.07 -15.66 -19.36
N SER A 272 -3.68 -15.46 -18.18
CA SER A 272 -3.78 -16.46 -17.12
C SER A 272 -5.06 -17.30 -17.13
N PHE A 273 -6.11 -16.85 -17.83
CA PHE A 273 -7.39 -17.56 -17.97
C PHE A 273 -7.99 -17.94 -16.61
N GLU A 274 -8.06 -19.24 -16.29
CA GLU A 274 -8.58 -19.72 -15.01
C GLU A 274 -7.75 -19.30 -13.79
N PHE A 275 -6.54 -18.79 -14.00
CA PHE A 275 -5.62 -18.32 -12.98
C PHE A 275 -5.57 -16.79 -12.86
N ALA A 276 -6.52 -16.09 -13.46
CA ALA A 276 -6.64 -14.64 -13.30
C ALA A 276 -7.01 -14.30 -11.86
N VAL A 277 -6.23 -13.42 -11.24
CA VAL A 277 -6.53 -12.85 -9.93
C VAL A 277 -7.34 -11.59 -10.14
N ASP A 278 -8.54 -11.58 -9.57
CA ASP A 278 -9.38 -10.40 -9.48
C ASP A 278 -8.94 -9.56 -8.27
N ALA A 279 -8.12 -8.55 -8.52
CA ALA A 279 -7.54 -7.68 -7.49
C ALA A 279 -8.64 -6.93 -6.73
N ASP A 280 -9.59 -6.32 -7.43
CA ASP A 280 -10.74 -5.61 -6.85
C ASP A 280 -11.52 -6.51 -5.87
N ARG A 281 -11.77 -7.77 -6.27
CA ARG A 281 -12.45 -8.73 -5.41
C ARG A 281 -11.60 -9.15 -4.20
N ALA A 282 -10.28 -9.27 -4.36
CA ALA A 282 -9.38 -9.59 -3.27
C ALA A 282 -9.28 -8.44 -2.25
N GLU A 283 -9.16 -7.20 -2.72
CA GLU A 283 -9.18 -5.99 -1.91
C GLU A 283 -10.50 -5.83 -1.16
N ALA A 284 -11.64 -6.00 -1.84
CA ALA A 284 -12.96 -5.96 -1.20
C ALA A 284 -13.11 -7.03 -0.11
N ARG A 285 -12.62 -8.25 -0.36
CA ARG A 285 -12.61 -9.32 0.64
C ARG A 285 -11.73 -8.94 1.83
N LEU A 286 -10.53 -8.45 1.58
CA LEU A 286 -9.58 -8.08 2.62
C LEU A 286 -10.14 -6.97 3.51
N LEU A 287 -10.68 -5.90 2.92
CA LEU A 287 -11.38 -4.83 3.64
C LEU A 287 -12.51 -5.38 4.51
N SER A 288 -13.36 -6.24 3.93
CA SER A 288 -14.47 -6.85 4.66
C SER A 288 -13.99 -7.67 5.86
N THR A 289 -12.89 -8.43 5.73
CA THR A 289 -12.30 -9.20 6.85
C THR A 289 -11.64 -8.32 7.91
N MET A 290 -11.02 -7.20 7.53
CA MET A 290 -10.49 -6.21 8.48
C MET A 290 -11.62 -5.61 9.32
N LEU A 291 -12.70 -5.17 8.68
CA LEU A 291 -13.87 -4.62 9.36
C LEU A 291 -14.50 -5.66 10.30
N ASP A 292 -14.61 -6.93 9.87
CA ASP A 292 -15.08 -8.01 10.75
C ASP A 292 -14.17 -8.20 11.96
N ARG A 293 -12.85 -8.13 11.79
CA ARG A 293 -11.90 -8.25 12.90
C ARG A 293 -12.05 -7.09 13.88
N MET A 294 -12.27 -5.88 13.38
CA MET A 294 -12.46 -4.68 14.19
C MET A 294 -13.72 -4.73 15.06
N THR A 295 -14.72 -5.55 14.75
CA THR A 295 -15.92 -5.72 15.60
C THR A 295 -15.62 -6.19 17.03
N SER A 296 -14.46 -6.82 17.24
CA SER A 296 -13.99 -7.25 18.57
C SER A 296 -13.38 -6.13 19.41
N ILE A 297 -13.14 -4.96 18.82
CA ILE A 297 -12.57 -3.78 19.47
C ILE A 297 -13.70 -2.92 19.99
N THR A 298 -13.80 -2.83 21.31
CA THR A 298 -14.80 -2.03 22.01
C THR A 298 -14.12 -1.10 22.99
N THR A 299 -14.87 -0.15 23.55
CA THR A 299 -14.39 0.80 24.56
C THR A 299 -13.69 0.10 25.75
N ASP A 300 -14.13 -1.10 26.13
CA ASP A 300 -13.52 -1.90 27.21
C ASP A 300 -12.11 -2.43 26.87
N THR A 301 -11.79 -2.52 25.57
CA THR A 301 -10.52 -3.02 25.07
C THR A 301 -9.47 -1.92 24.86
N ILE A 302 -9.83 -0.65 25.07
CA ILE A 302 -8.91 0.48 24.89
C ILE A 302 -7.67 0.32 25.79
N GLY A 303 -6.50 0.42 25.19
CA GLY A 303 -5.20 0.24 25.86
C GLY A 303 -4.77 -1.23 26.06
N SER A 304 -5.67 -2.20 25.85
CA SER A 304 -5.35 -3.64 25.95
C SER A 304 -4.52 -4.10 24.75
N LYS A 305 -3.65 -5.10 24.96
CA LYS A 305 -2.78 -5.65 23.90
C LYS A 305 -3.64 -6.34 22.84
N LEU A 306 -3.55 -5.87 21.61
CA LEU A 306 -4.18 -6.50 20.46
C LEU A 306 -3.26 -7.55 19.84
N GLU A 307 -3.87 -8.55 19.21
CA GLU A 307 -3.17 -9.46 18.31
C GLU A 307 -2.80 -8.74 17.01
N GLY A 308 -1.76 -9.21 16.31
CA GLY A 308 -1.22 -8.49 15.15
C GLY A 308 -2.21 -8.33 13.99
N ASP A 309 -3.20 -9.20 13.85
CA ASP A 309 -4.27 -9.07 12.86
C ASP A 309 -5.25 -7.93 13.19
N GLY A 310 -5.50 -7.66 14.48
CA GLY A 310 -6.27 -6.51 14.93
C GLY A 310 -5.54 -5.19 14.69
N VAL A 311 -4.22 -5.14 14.96
CA VAL A 311 -3.39 -3.97 14.65
C VAL A 311 -3.35 -3.72 13.15
N PHE A 312 -3.12 -4.75 12.35
CA PHE A 312 -3.13 -4.66 10.89
C PHE A 312 -4.47 -4.15 10.35
N ALA A 313 -5.60 -4.64 10.87
CA ALA A 313 -6.91 -4.13 10.48
C ALA A 313 -7.06 -2.63 10.79
N LEU A 314 -6.73 -2.20 12.01
CA LEU A 314 -6.83 -0.81 12.44
C LEU A 314 -6.00 0.16 11.59
N TYR A 315 -4.85 -0.29 11.06
CA TYR A 315 -3.92 0.60 10.36
C TYR A 315 -4.16 0.67 8.86
N ASN A 316 -4.83 -0.33 8.29
CA ASN A 316 -4.94 -0.48 6.84
C ASN A 316 -6.36 -0.29 6.31
N TRP A 317 -7.39 -0.38 7.15
CA TRP A 317 -8.78 -0.29 6.67
C TRP A 317 -9.09 1.08 6.04
N CYS A 318 -8.55 2.18 6.58
CA CYS A 318 -8.76 3.53 6.07
C CYS A 318 -8.14 3.71 4.68
N GLU A 319 -6.87 3.31 4.52
CA GLU A 319 -6.16 3.34 3.24
C GLU A 319 -6.89 2.50 2.19
N LEU A 320 -7.23 1.26 2.53
CA LEU A 320 -7.91 0.35 1.63
C LEU A 320 -9.32 0.83 1.26
N TRP A 321 -10.04 1.49 2.20
CA TRP A 321 -11.31 2.14 1.90
C TRP A 321 -11.11 3.30 0.93
N GLY A 322 -10.13 4.17 1.20
CA GLY A 322 -9.78 5.31 0.35
C GLY A 322 -9.52 4.89 -1.09
N TRP A 323 -8.64 3.91 -1.28
CA TRP A 323 -8.37 3.28 -2.57
C TRP A 323 -9.63 2.66 -3.19
N GLY A 324 -10.43 1.97 -2.37
CA GLY A 324 -11.64 1.28 -2.81
C GLY A 324 -12.68 2.22 -3.43
N LYS A 325 -12.80 3.47 -2.96
CA LYS A 325 -13.74 4.46 -3.54
C LYS A 325 -13.54 4.66 -5.04
N GLU A 326 -12.30 4.61 -5.51
CA GLU A 326 -11.95 4.84 -6.91
C GLU A 326 -11.86 3.54 -7.74
N ASN A 327 -11.82 2.38 -7.08
CA ASN A 327 -11.50 1.10 -7.71
C ASN A 327 -12.66 0.09 -7.61
N PHE A 328 -12.94 -0.45 -6.43
CA PHE A 328 -13.87 -1.59 -6.26
C PHE A 328 -15.20 -1.25 -5.55
N LEU A 329 -15.33 -0.10 -4.88
CA LEU A 329 -16.55 0.33 -4.17
C LEU A 329 -17.47 1.20 -5.05
N LYS A 330 -17.68 0.79 -6.31
CA LYS A 330 -18.36 1.61 -7.34
C LYS A 330 -19.88 1.46 -7.42
N SER A 331 -20.45 0.47 -6.73
CA SER A 331 -21.89 0.17 -6.85
C SER A 331 -22.51 -0.24 -5.53
N LYS A 332 -23.84 -0.14 -5.43
CA LYS A 332 -24.60 -0.52 -4.23
C LYS A 332 -24.22 -1.88 -3.69
N THR A 333 -24.06 -2.89 -4.55
CA THR A 333 -23.72 -4.26 -4.13
C THR A 333 -22.32 -4.36 -3.54
N THR A 334 -21.42 -3.45 -3.89
CA THR A 334 -20.02 -3.46 -3.43
C THR A 334 -19.82 -2.68 -2.13
N TYR A 335 -20.49 -1.53 -1.93
CA TYR A 335 -20.29 -0.71 -0.73
C TYR A 335 -21.31 -0.97 0.40
N SER A 336 -22.48 -1.56 0.12
CA SER A 336 -23.53 -1.70 1.16
C SER A 336 -23.11 -2.55 2.35
N ASP A 337 -22.45 -3.70 2.11
CA ASP A 337 -21.99 -4.57 3.19
C ASP A 337 -20.88 -3.89 4.03
N PRO A 338 -19.78 -3.38 3.42
CA PRO A 338 -18.77 -2.62 4.16
C PRO A 338 -19.33 -1.44 4.96
N MET A 339 -20.27 -0.64 4.41
CA MET A 339 -20.88 0.47 5.15
C MET A 339 -21.66 0.00 6.38
N ASN A 340 -22.45 -1.08 6.24
CA ASN A 340 -23.18 -1.63 7.38
C ASN A 340 -22.23 -2.17 8.45
N LYS A 341 -21.10 -2.77 8.06
CA LYS A 341 -20.06 -3.19 9.00
C LYS A 341 -19.50 -1.98 9.75
N VAL A 342 -19.15 -0.90 9.07
CA VAL A 342 -18.68 0.35 9.70
C VAL A 342 -19.71 0.90 10.69
N ILE A 343 -20.99 0.95 10.32
CA ILE A 343 -22.08 1.39 11.21
C ILE A 343 -22.17 0.52 12.47
N ALA A 344 -21.86 -0.78 12.37
CA ALA A 344 -21.91 -1.71 13.49
C ALA A 344 -20.65 -1.66 14.40
N LEU A 345 -19.57 -1.02 13.97
CA LEU A 345 -18.35 -0.90 14.76
C LEU A 345 -18.53 0.08 15.93
N ASP A 346 -17.87 -0.22 17.06
CA ASP A 346 -17.48 0.80 18.02
C ASP A 346 -16.34 1.62 17.42
N LEU A 347 -16.68 2.48 16.46
CA LEU A 347 -15.73 3.28 15.70
C LEU A 347 -14.96 4.25 16.62
N THR A 348 -15.59 4.69 17.71
CA THR A 348 -14.92 5.48 18.75
C THR A 348 -13.73 4.71 19.34
N ALA A 349 -13.97 3.46 19.78
CA ALA A 349 -12.91 2.62 20.32
C ALA A 349 -11.85 2.29 19.27
N CYS A 350 -12.24 2.01 18.02
CA CYS A 350 -11.29 1.76 16.93
C CYS A 350 -10.36 2.95 16.71
N ILE A 351 -10.90 4.17 16.63
CA ILE A 351 -10.10 5.40 16.46
C ILE A 351 -9.11 5.56 17.62
N ILE A 352 -9.57 5.53 18.87
CA ILE A 352 -8.70 5.72 20.05
C ILE A 352 -7.62 4.64 20.09
N GLN A 353 -8.00 3.39 19.83
CA GLN A 353 -7.10 2.24 19.90
C GLN A 353 -6.02 2.29 18.81
N THR A 354 -6.33 2.83 17.62
CA THR A 354 -5.33 3.09 16.57
C THR A 354 -4.20 3.96 17.13
N TYR A 355 -4.49 5.13 17.70
CA TYR A 355 -3.46 6.02 18.23
C TYR A 355 -2.73 5.45 19.45
N CYS A 356 -3.41 4.69 20.30
CA CYS A 356 -2.77 4.00 21.44
C CYS A 356 -1.76 2.93 21.02
N ARG A 357 -1.71 2.56 19.74
CA ARG A 357 -0.82 1.53 19.22
C ARG A 357 0.26 2.06 18.31
N ILE A 358 0.22 3.33 17.90
CA ILE A 358 1.19 3.89 16.95
C ILE A 358 2.59 3.73 17.56
N PRO A 359 3.46 2.89 16.97
CA PRO A 359 4.82 2.72 17.46
C PRO A 359 5.60 4.03 17.32
N ASP A 360 6.69 4.18 18.06
CA ASP A 360 7.68 5.26 17.87
C ASP A 360 8.49 5.03 16.57
N LEU A 361 7.81 4.82 15.44
CA LEU A 361 8.38 4.65 14.11
C LEU A 361 7.91 5.81 13.23
N TYR A 362 8.78 6.23 12.31
CA TYR A 362 8.47 7.22 11.28
C TYR A 362 7.42 6.65 10.31
N PHE A 363 6.14 6.79 10.65
CA PHE A 363 5.13 6.99 9.61
C PHE A 363 5.29 8.42 9.07
N ASP A 364 4.91 8.67 7.83
CA ASP A 364 4.81 10.07 7.35
C ASP A 364 3.48 10.70 7.80
N TYR A 365 2.46 9.86 8.01
CA TYR A 365 1.09 10.26 8.35
C TYR A 365 0.41 9.27 9.31
N SER A 366 -0.69 9.70 9.91
CA SER A 366 -1.56 8.86 10.72
C SER A 366 -2.12 7.68 9.91
N PRO A 367 -2.30 6.48 10.48
CA PRO A 367 -3.04 5.40 9.80
C PRO A 367 -4.49 5.75 9.46
N LEU A 368 -5.04 6.81 10.07
CA LEU A 368 -6.36 7.35 9.75
C LEU A 368 -6.31 8.58 8.84
N TYR A 369 -5.15 8.99 8.33
CA TYR A 369 -5.00 10.16 7.48
C TYR A 369 -5.99 10.23 6.31
N PRO A 370 -6.30 9.13 5.57
CA PRO A 370 -7.29 9.16 4.50
C PRO A 370 -8.68 9.63 4.93
N LEU A 371 -9.04 9.37 6.20
CA LEU A 371 -10.31 9.84 6.78
C LEU A 371 -10.37 11.38 6.82
N PHE A 372 -9.22 12.04 6.94
CA PHE A 372 -9.13 13.49 7.14
C PHE A 372 -8.71 14.29 5.90
N GLU A 373 -8.27 13.63 4.84
CA GLU A 373 -7.76 14.27 3.62
C GLU A 373 -8.83 15.07 2.85
N ALA A 374 -10.08 14.60 2.87
CA ALA A 374 -11.19 15.17 2.11
C ALA A 374 -11.70 16.54 2.61
N GLY A 375 -11.19 17.03 3.74
CA GLY A 375 -11.66 18.26 4.42
C GLY A 375 -13.03 18.13 5.11
N LYS A 376 -13.76 17.02 4.86
CA LYS A 376 -14.97 16.63 5.59
C LYS A 376 -14.91 15.16 6.03
N PRO A 377 -14.23 14.87 7.14
CA PRO A 377 -14.10 13.50 7.65
C PRO A 377 -15.42 12.73 7.80
N SER A 378 -16.53 13.41 8.12
CA SER A 378 -17.84 12.73 8.24
C SER A 378 -18.38 12.18 6.92
N GLU A 379 -17.97 12.76 5.78
CA GLU A 379 -18.40 12.34 4.44
C GLU A 379 -17.45 11.28 3.84
N PHE A 380 -16.33 10.93 4.49
CA PHE A 380 -15.30 10.05 3.93
C PHE A 380 -15.82 8.76 3.29
N PHE A 381 -16.78 8.08 3.94
CA PHE A 381 -17.32 6.80 3.49
C PHE A 381 -18.21 6.89 2.25
N VAL A 382 -18.74 8.07 1.96
CA VAL A 382 -19.73 8.32 0.89
C VAL A 382 -19.22 9.29 -0.17
N GLU A 383 -18.14 10.00 0.12
CA GLU A 383 -17.46 10.92 -0.78
C GLU A 383 -17.06 10.19 -2.08
N SER A 384 -17.24 10.85 -3.22
CA SER A 384 -16.88 10.33 -4.54
C SER A 384 -17.60 9.06 -4.99
N MET A 385 -18.48 8.48 -4.16
CA MET A 385 -19.30 7.33 -4.55
C MET A 385 -20.49 7.77 -5.41
N GLU A 386 -20.67 7.12 -6.56
CA GLU A 386 -21.87 7.25 -7.38
C GLU A 386 -23.04 6.52 -6.69
N LEU A 387 -23.67 7.20 -5.72
CA LEU A 387 -24.86 6.66 -5.07
C LEU A 387 -25.98 6.54 -6.10
N ASP A 388 -26.60 5.35 -6.16
CA ASP A 388 -27.66 5.00 -7.12
C ASP A 388 -28.99 5.77 -6.94
N GLY A 389 -29.03 6.77 -6.05
CA GLY A 389 -30.21 7.55 -5.72
C GLY A 389 -31.31 6.77 -4.99
N CYS A 390 -31.09 5.49 -4.68
CA CYS A 390 -32.07 4.66 -3.99
C CYS A 390 -32.26 5.15 -2.53
N PRO A 391 -33.50 5.27 -2.02
CA PRO A 391 -33.75 5.72 -0.64
C PRO A 391 -33.02 4.91 0.43
N ASP A 392 -32.92 3.59 0.26
CA ASP A 392 -32.20 2.72 1.19
C ASP A 392 -30.70 3.02 1.22
N THR A 393 -30.13 3.28 0.04
CA THR A 393 -28.72 3.65 -0.12
C THR A 393 -28.42 4.97 0.58
N LEU A 394 -29.27 5.98 0.34
CA LEU A 394 -29.15 7.29 0.99
C LEU A 394 -29.30 7.18 2.51
N SER A 395 -30.17 6.29 2.99
CA SER A 395 -30.34 6.01 4.43
C SER A 395 -29.08 5.41 5.04
N ILE A 396 -28.44 4.43 4.38
CA ILE A 396 -27.17 3.85 4.84
C ILE A 396 -26.06 4.90 4.84
N ALA A 397 -25.95 5.69 3.77
CA ALA A 397 -25.00 6.79 3.65
C ALA A 397 -25.15 7.80 4.81
N GLN A 398 -26.38 8.24 5.09
CA GLN A 398 -26.66 9.14 6.21
C GLN A 398 -26.29 8.55 7.57
N LYS A 399 -26.57 7.25 7.77
CA LYS A 399 -26.22 6.55 9.02
C LYS A 399 -24.71 6.46 9.22
N VAL A 400 -23.95 6.08 8.19
CA VAL A 400 -22.49 5.96 8.30
C VAL A 400 -21.84 7.32 8.53
N THR A 401 -22.30 8.37 7.85
CA THR A 401 -21.84 9.75 8.07
C THR A 401 -22.14 10.22 9.49
N SER A 402 -23.37 10.03 9.98
CA SER A 402 -23.75 10.43 11.34
C SER A 402 -22.98 9.64 12.41
N HIS A 403 -22.77 8.34 12.18
CA HIS A 403 -21.99 7.47 13.06
C HIS A 403 -20.52 7.90 13.12
N THR A 404 -19.94 8.24 11.97
CA THR A 404 -18.56 8.72 11.85
C THR A 404 -18.38 10.03 12.60
N GLN A 405 -19.25 11.02 12.35
CA GLN A 405 -19.22 12.31 13.04
C GLN A 405 -19.35 12.12 14.57
N SER A 406 -20.35 11.37 15.03
CA SER A 406 -20.56 11.12 16.46
C SER A 406 -19.37 10.38 17.10
N SER A 407 -18.74 9.47 16.35
CA SER A 407 -17.59 8.70 16.84
C SER A 407 -16.32 9.56 16.92
N LEU A 408 -16.04 10.39 15.91
CA LEU A 408 -14.94 11.35 15.94
C LEU A 408 -15.07 12.32 17.11
N ASP A 409 -16.26 12.88 17.28
CA ASP A 409 -16.53 13.76 18.41
C ASP A 409 -16.24 13.09 19.75
N THR A 410 -16.71 11.86 19.92
CA THR A 410 -16.58 11.11 21.17
C THR A 410 -15.13 10.73 21.39
N ALA A 411 -14.42 10.28 20.35
CA ALA A 411 -13.01 9.93 20.43
C ALA A 411 -12.14 11.13 20.82
N PHE A 412 -12.24 12.26 20.11
CA PHE A 412 -11.46 13.46 20.43
C PHE A 412 -11.80 14.02 21.81
N THR A 413 -13.08 14.06 22.17
CA THR A 413 -13.50 14.51 23.50
C THR A 413 -12.95 13.59 24.59
N PHE A 414 -13.01 12.27 24.39
CA PHE A 414 -12.50 11.29 25.34
C PHE A 414 -10.99 11.46 25.59
N VAL A 415 -10.19 11.61 24.54
CA VAL A 415 -8.74 11.78 24.69
C VAL A 415 -8.39 13.14 25.30
N LEU A 416 -9.05 14.23 24.86
CA LEU A 416 -8.83 15.58 25.42
C LEU A 416 -9.24 15.69 26.89
N GLN A 417 -10.29 14.99 27.32
CA GLN A 417 -10.79 15.01 28.70
C GLN A 417 -10.28 13.85 29.54
N ALA A 418 -9.27 13.11 29.07
CA ALA A 418 -8.76 11.93 29.74
C ALA A 418 -8.24 12.21 31.16
N THR A 419 -8.86 11.57 32.15
CA THR A 419 -8.45 11.62 33.57
C THR A 419 -7.46 10.51 33.93
N THR A 420 -7.41 9.44 33.14
CA THR A 420 -6.43 8.36 33.20
C THR A 420 -5.42 8.48 32.06
N PRO A 421 -4.13 8.18 32.27
CA PRO A 421 -3.14 8.19 31.20
C PRO A 421 -3.47 7.18 30.10
N LEU A 422 -3.48 7.64 28.86
CA LEU A 422 -3.47 6.77 27.67
C LEU A 422 -2.02 6.55 27.25
N ALA A 423 -1.68 5.33 26.82
CA ALA A 423 -0.35 5.00 26.34
C ALA A 423 -0.11 5.56 24.93
N LEU A 424 -0.05 6.88 24.81
CA LEU A 424 0.22 7.59 23.55
C LEU A 424 1.72 7.89 23.45
N SER A 425 2.34 7.51 22.33
CA SER A 425 3.67 7.97 21.95
C SER A 425 3.66 9.46 21.60
N LYS A 426 4.84 10.08 21.53
CA LYS A 426 4.95 11.48 21.08
C LYS A 426 4.43 11.64 19.65
N ASP A 427 4.72 10.68 18.78
CA ASP A 427 4.25 10.73 17.40
C ASP A 427 2.74 10.46 17.30
N ALA A 428 2.18 9.58 18.15
CA ALA A 428 0.73 9.43 18.25
C ALA A 428 0.02 10.75 18.62
N VAL A 429 0.58 11.53 19.57
CA VAL A 429 0.04 12.84 19.94
C VAL A 429 0.06 13.80 18.75
N LYS A 430 1.15 13.85 17.98
CA LYS A 430 1.25 14.69 16.77
C LYS A 430 0.25 14.30 15.69
N TYR A 431 0.11 13.00 15.39
CA TYR A 431 -0.86 12.52 14.41
C TYR A 431 -2.29 12.84 14.85
N LEU A 432 -2.62 12.51 16.10
CA LEU A 432 -3.93 12.79 16.66
C LEU A 432 -4.24 14.30 16.65
N ALA A 433 -3.25 15.14 16.91
CA ALA A 433 -3.41 16.60 16.85
C ALA A 433 -3.69 17.10 15.43
N ARG A 434 -2.96 16.59 14.43
CA ARG A 434 -3.18 16.91 13.01
C ARG A 434 -4.55 16.48 12.52
N ASP A 435 -4.97 15.29 12.89
CA ASP A 435 -6.26 14.72 12.52
C ASP A 435 -7.41 15.47 13.21
N CYS A 436 -7.24 15.83 14.50
CA CYS A 436 -8.19 16.65 15.24
C CYS A 436 -8.32 18.06 14.64
N ALA A 437 -7.21 18.68 14.25
CA ALA A 437 -7.20 19.97 13.58
C ALA A 437 -7.98 19.92 12.24
N SER A 438 -7.77 18.88 11.43
CA SER A 438 -8.54 18.67 10.20
C SER A 438 -10.04 18.45 10.46
N TYR A 439 -10.39 17.76 11.55
CA TYR A 439 -11.80 17.62 11.94
C TYR A 439 -12.43 18.94 12.40
N LEU A 440 -11.65 19.80 13.07
CA LEU A 440 -12.13 21.13 13.50
C LEU A 440 -12.41 22.06 12.31
N ASP A 441 -11.72 21.88 11.18
CA ASP A 441 -12.05 22.58 9.94
C ASP A 441 -13.51 22.25 9.52
N GLU A 442 -13.95 20.99 9.59
CA GLU A 442 -15.35 20.62 9.36
C GLU A 442 -16.29 21.20 10.44
N VAL A 443 -15.94 21.07 11.71
CA VAL A 443 -16.77 21.53 12.84
C VAL A 443 -17.05 23.03 12.77
N THR A 444 -16.05 23.84 12.42
CA THR A 444 -16.17 25.30 12.37
C THR A 444 -17.05 25.83 11.23
N LEU A 445 -17.38 24.99 10.24
CA LEU A 445 -18.37 25.29 9.22
C LEU A 445 -19.82 25.18 9.73
N GLN A 446 -20.04 24.51 10.87
CA GLN A 446 -21.37 24.27 11.41
C GLN A 446 -21.89 25.47 12.22
N PRO A 447 -23.20 25.78 12.16
CA PRO A 447 -23.82 26.75 13.06
C PRO A 447 -23.61 26.36 14.53
N GLY A 448 -23.22 27.31 15.38
CA GLY A 448 -23.04 27.04 16.81
C GLY A 448 -21.77 26.25 17.17
N TRP A 449 -20.79 26.16 16.27
CA TRP A 449 -19.52 25.44 16.51
C TRP A 449 -18.81 25.81 17.82
N ARG A 450 -19.01 27.03 18.35
CA ARG A 450 -18.47 27.47 19.64
C ARG A 450 -18.92 26.62 20.84
N GLU A 451 -20.10 26.01 20.72
CA GLU A 451 -20.68 25.13 21.73
C GLU A 451 -20.38 23.65 21.50
N HIS A 452 -19.69 23.33 20.40
CA HIS A 452 -19.38 21.96 20.03
C HIS A 452 -18.51 21.27 21.09
N LYS A 453 -18.77 19.98 21.37
CA LYS A 453 -18.13 19.23 22.47
C LYS A 453 -16.61 19.18 22.38
N VAL A 454 -16.06 18.99 21.18
CA VAL A 454 -14.59 18.99 20.97
C VAL A 454 -13.99 20.37 21.24
N VAL A 455 -14.67 21.45 20.80
CA VAL A 455 -14.23 22.83 21.03
C VAL A 455 -14.26 23.18 22.53
N ARG A 456 -15.31 22.74 23.24
CA ARG A 456 -15.38 22.86 24.71
C ARG A 456 -14.28 22.06 25.40
N ALA A 457 -14.02 20.83 24.96
CA ALA A 457 -12.95 19.98 25.49
C ALA A 457 -11.56 20.60 25.34
N LEU A 458 -11.30 21.33 24.24
CA LEU A 458 -10.05 22.10 24.07
C LEU A 458 -9.92 23.27 25.06
N GLY A 459 -11.03 23.91 25.44
CA GLY A 459 -10.99 24.98 26.45
C GLY A 459 -10.70 24.45 27.87
N THR A 460 -11.12 23.22 28.15
CA THR A 460 -11.00 22.57 29.47
C THR A 460 -10.50 21.11 29.33
N PRO A 461 -9.25 20.88 28.88
CA PRO A 461 -8.67 19.55 28.80
C PRO A 461 -8.51 18.92 30.19
N GLY A 462 -8.66 17.59 30.23
CA GLY A 462 -8.32 16.79 31.41
C GLY A 462 -6.81 16.74 31.64
N PRO A 463 -6.36 16.27 32.82
CA PRO A 463 -4.94 16.30 33.19
C PRO A 463 -4.03 15.54 32.21
N ASN A 464 -4.52 14.49 31.54
CA ASN A 464 -3.75 13.73 30.55
C ASN A 464 -4.02 14.17 29.10
N GLY A 465 -4.94 15.11 28.87
CA GLY A 465 -5.22 15.68 27.55
C GLY A 465 -4.49 17.00 27.29
N ILE A 466 -3.74 17.51 28.27
CA ILE A 466 -3.02 18.79 28.19
C ILE A 466 -2.01 18.80 27.03
N ASP A 467 -1.20 17.76 26.90
CA ASP A 467 -0.16 17.72 25.86
C ASP A 467 -0.77 17.66 24.45
N LEU A 468 -1.84 16.87 24.28
CA LEU A 468 -2.60 16.85 23.03
C LEU A 468 -3.23 18.22 22.73
N CYS A 469 -3.78 18.88 23.74
CA CYS A 469 -4.39 20.20 23.58
C CYS A 469 -3.35 21.24 23.10
N ARG A 470 -2.14 21.23 23.68
CA ARG A 470 -1.03 22.08 23.23
C ARG A 470 -0.67 21.81 21.77
N GLU A 471 -0.47 20.55 21.43
CA GLU A 471 -0.09 20.16 20.06
C GLU A 471 -1.18 20.53 19.04
N ILE A 472 -2.47 20.40 19.38
CA ILE A 472 -3.57 20.84 18.50
C ILE A 472 -3.51 22.36 18.26
N ILE A 473 -3.25 23.15 19.30
CA ILE A 473 -3.15 24.61 19.17
C ILE A 473 -1.96 24.98 18.28
N ASP A 474 -0.82 24.32 18.46
CA ASP A 474 0.37 24.52 17.63
C ASP A 474 0.11 24.17 16.16
N VAL A 475 -0.53 23.02 15.87
CA VAL A 475 -0.91 22.65 14.50
C VAL A 475 -1.91 23.64 13.88
N LEU A 476 -2.91 24.08 14.65
CA LEU A 476 -3.86 25.10 14.16
C LEU A 476 -3.17 26.42 13.84
N TYR A 477 -2.13 26.79 14.59
CA TYR A 477 -1.31 27.97 14.34
C TYR A 477 -0.47 27.82 13.08
N GLU A 478 0.23 26.69 12.90
CA GLU A 478 1.04 26.40 11.70
C GLU A 478 0.19 26.46 10.42
N ARG A 479 -1.06 26.01 10.48
CA ARG A 479 -2.03 26.05 9.36
C ARG A 479 -2.67 27.42 9.11
N LEU A 480 -2.30 28.49 9.84
CA LEU A 480 -2.78 29.86 9.58
C LEU A 480 -2.17 30.48 8.31
N GLU A 481 -1.16 29.85 7.71
CA GLU A 481 -0.56 30.34 6.46
C GLU A 481 -1.45 30.08 5.24
N ASP A 482 -2.42 29.15 5.34
CA ASP A 482 -3.34 28.71 4.29
C ASP A 482 -4.49 29.69 3.99
N SER A 483 -5.26 29.45 2.93
CA SER A 483 -6.36 30.30 2.43
C SER A 483 -7.57 30.47 3.38
N GLU A 484 -7.62 29.77 4.51
CA GLU A 484 -8.75 29.72 5.45
C GLU A 484 -8.48 30.44 6.80
N LYS A 485 -7.68 31.50 6.77
CA LYS A 485 -7.16 32.20 7.97
C LYS A 485 -8.24 32.65 8.96
N ALA A 486 -9.37 33.15 8.47
CA ALA A 486 -10.39 33.78 9.32
C ALA A 486 -11.08 32.79 10.28
N THR A 487 -11.39 31.58 9.80
CA THR A 487 -12.10 30.57 10.61
C THR A 487 -11.20 30.01 11.71
N LYS A 488 -9.98 29.61 11.33
CA LYS A 488 -8.94 29.11 12.27
C LYS A 488 -8.56 30.16 13.31
N TYR A 489 -8.42 31.42 12.89
CA TYR A 489 -8.21 32.54 13.80
C TYR A 489 -9.34 32.68 14.84
N ASN A 490 -10.59 32.62 14.39
CA ASN A 490 -11.75 32.72 15.27
C ASN A 490 -11.82 31.55 16.26
N LEU A 491 -11.48 30.33 15.82
CA LEU A 491 -11.38 29.15 16.67
C LEU A 491 -10.32 29.34 17.77
N LEU A 492 -9.09 29.71 17.40
CA LEU A 492 -8.00 29.95 18.35
C LEU A 492 -8.35 31.05 19.36
N LYS A 493 -8.94 32.16 18.89
CA LYS A 493 -9.40 33.25 19.75
C LYS A 493 -10.47 32.79 20.73
N HIS A 494 -11.41 31.96 20.28
CA HIS A 494 -12.46 31.39 21.14
C HIS A 494 -11.88 30.45 22.20
N ILE A 495 -11.00 29.52 21.82
CA ILE A 495 -10.33 28.60 22.75
C ILE A 495 -9.57 29.39 23.82
N TYR A 496 -8.81 30.42 23.42
CA TYR A 496 -8.09 31.28 24.36
C TYR A 496 -9.03 31.98 25.36
N LYS A 497 -10.12 32.60 24.86
CA LYS A 497 -11.12 33.25 25.73
C LYS A 497 -11.69 32.27 26.76
N VAL A 498 -12.01 31.04 26.35
CA VAL A 498 -12.51 29.99 27.25
C VAL A 498 -11.45 29.60 28.28
N MET A 499 -10.21 29.36 27.86
CA MET A 499 -9.12 29.02 28.78
C MET A 499 -8.83 30.11 29.82
N VAL A 500 -8.90 31.39 29.44
CA VAL A 500 -8.75 32.52 30.36
C VAL A 500 -9.89 32.54 31.39
N ARG A 501 -11.13 32.40 30.92
CA ARG A 501 -12.32 32.37 31.78
C ARG A 501 -12.26 31.22 32.80
N GLU A 502 -11.86 30.04 32.35
CA GLU A 502 -11.79 28.83 33.17
C GLU A 502 -10.48 28.72 33.98
N LYS A 503 -9.60 29.73 33.91
CA LYS A 503 -8.29 29.77 34.60
C LYS A 503 -7.44 28.53 34.32
N ASN A 504 -7.35 28.17 33.04
CA ASN A 504 -6.67 26.97 32.61
C ASN A 504 -5.15 27.05 32.89
N PRO A 505 -4.55 26.07 33.58
CA PRO A 505 -3.13 26.10 33.96
C PRO A 505 -2.17 26.07 32.77
N ILE A 506 -2.61 25.67 31.57
CA ILE A 506 -1.80 25.71 30.34
C ILE A 506 -1.30 27.14 30.07
N LEU A 507 -2.12 28.15 30.35
CA LEU A 507 -1.79 29.56 30.11
C LEU A 507 -0.68 30.10 31.03
N GLU A 508 -0.47 29.46 32.17
CA GLU A 508 0.56 29.83 33.15
C GLU A 508 1.86 29.03 32.98
N SER A 509 1.86 27.99 32.12
CA SER A 509 3.05 27.18 31.86
C SER A 509 4.07 27.88 30.96
N GLU A 510 5.37 27.56 31.14
CA GLU A 510 6.45 28.07 30.27
C GLU A 510 6.20 27.71 28.79
N ASP A 511 5.61 26.53 28.55
CA ASP A 511 5.20 26.01 27.25
C ASP A 511 3.77 26.42 26.86
N ASN A 512 3.31 27.62 27.23
CA ASN A 512 2.01 28.13 26.81
C ASN A 512 1.98 28.31 25.27
N PRO A 513 1.14 27.56 24.54
CA PRO A 513 1.11 27.57 23.07
C PRO A 513 0.64 28.92 22.50
N PHE A 514 -0.05 29.75 23.29
CA PHE A 514 -0.49 31.09 22.90
C PHE A 514 0.61 32.15 22.98
N ASN A 515 1.76 31.88 23.61
CA ASN A 515 2.86 32.86 23.70
C ASN A 515 3.42 33.26 22.32
N ARG A 516 3.25 32.41 21.31
CA ARG A 516 3.67 32.66 19.92
C ARG A 516 2.61 33.43 19.10
N ILE A 517 1.43 33.66 19.67
CA ILE A 517 0.26 34.20 18.98
C ILE A 517 0.04 35.67 19.35
N PHE A 518 0.78 36.56 18.69
CA PHE A 518 0.88 38.00 19.03
C PHE A 518 -0.40 38.84 18.81
N TRP A 519 -1.45 38.28 18.21
CA TRP A 519 -2.69 38.98 17.83
C TRP A 519 -3.92 38.58 18.64
N ILE A 520 -3.80 37.62 19.56
CA ILE A 520 -4.90 37.30 20.48
C ILE A 520 -4.81 38.29 21.65
N ASP A 521 -5.58 39.37 21.58
CA ASP A 521 -5.69 40.33 22.66
C ASP A 521 -6.21 39.65 23.94
N LYS A 522 -5.58 39.95 25.08
CA LYS A 522 -6.12 39.55 26.39
C LYS A 522 -7.51 40.19 26.55
N PRO A 523 -8.57 39.42 26.88
CA PRO A 523 -9.87 40.03 27.11
C PRO A 523 -9.77 41.02 28.27
N GLU A 524 -10.05 42.30 27.99
CA GLU A 524 -9.88 43.41 28.94
C GLU A 524 -11.06 43.50 29.93
N SER A 525 -12.18 42.83 29.67
CA SER A 525 -13.38 42.86 30.52
C SER A 525 -14.32 41.65 30.37
N GLU A 526 -15.15 41.37 31.40
CA GLU A 526 -16.25 40.37 31.32
C GLU A 526 -17.29 40.71 30.23
N SER A 527 -17.39 41.98 29.81
CA SER A 527 -18.30 42.41 28.74
C SER A 527 -17.85 42.06 27.32
N ASP A 528 -16.59 41.70 27.09
CA ASP A 528 -16.10 41.21 25.79
C ASP A 528 -16.46 39.74 25.52
N TYR A 529 -17.04 39.06 26.52
CA TYR A 529 -17.53 37.69 26.41
C TYR A 529 -18.96 37.63 25.87
N GLU A 530 -19.77 38.68 26.04
CA GLU A 530 -21.19 38.71 25.62
C GLU A 530 -21.43 39.31 24.23
N ARG A 531 -20.46 40.02 23.64
CA ARG A 531 -20.64 40.66 22.31
C ARG A 531 -20.51 39.72 21.11
N ASP A 532 -19.93 38.53 21.30
CA ASP A 532 -19.62 37.58 20.21
C ASP A 532 -20.49 36.29 20.25
N SER A 533 -21.46 36.19 21.17
CA SER A 533 -22.37 35.04 21.32
C SER A 533 -23.51 35.06 20.32
#